data_AF-A0A0Q6PW94-F1
#
_entry.id   AF-A0A0Q6PW94-F1
#
_cell.length_a   1.000
_cell.length_b   1.000
_cell.length_c   1.000
_cell.angle_alpha   90.00
_cell.angle_beta   90.00
_cell.angle_gamma   90.00
#
_symmetry.space_group_name_H-M   'P 1'
#
loop_
_entity.id
_entity.type
_entity.pdbx_description
1 polymer ?
#
loop_
_entity_poly.entity_id
_entity_poly.type
_entity_poly.pdbx_seq_one_letter_code
_entity_poly.pdbx_strand_id
1 'polypeptide(L)'
;MTKNRLINIPNPITNNENELDRTMTSKPHENDRTTHRGATANAFGVVEPKHLAAMNALLDKSGVLDKLAAWRDEDARAAGTTTRVALIPERAILVGLLILSNEGHPLLISSLAYLFQYRLSAASRSFLGLPAANETGADSVREERRWRDNTHRAFHRMLAVMDPFPEGRARAHSYTEVQRILVAHDPEQEKIMKGRLNEFTHAFLTTTHMEQPESVRQAIPDRRIILDQFRIESPLRKGFTKSNLEQKVTNESKTDGWGREAGPVEVFAGWLIESEPHGPGTADSTETARNDPRKARSGRPLWGWDANIALGIDSKNSSGARPPLLAVGATLSMPGDRKSDDSLASAARNADFPSASVDRVAVESFIARLKRRSPEGSLTAGQKMGGLAAAQLAVTIQLAIHNLRTIDAFVRAESDGSTTAKTVRSRRRDHTFPSSTLYAIPTDSALPRM
;
A
#
# COMPACT_ATOMS: atom_id res chain seq x y z
N MET A 1 2.81 49.06 -16.17
CA MET A 1 2.73 48.00 -17.19
C MET A 1 4.08 47.28 -17.22
N THR A 2 4.22 46.23 -16.41
CA THR A 2 5.49 45.51 -16.24
C THR A 2 5.25 44.08 -16.71
N LYS A 3 5.85 43.73 -17.84
CA LYS A 3 5.72 42.42 -18.48
C LYS A 3 6.44 41.37 -17.62
N ASN A 4 5.67 40.48 -16.99
CA ASN A 4 6.20 39.29 -16.34
C ASN A 4 6.74 38.32 -17.41
N ARG A 5 8.06 38.15 -17.40
CA ARG A 5 8.79 37.21 -18.24
C ARG A 5 8.76 35.87 -17.51
N LEU A 6 7.92 34.93 -17.98
CA LEU A 6 7.93 33.55 -17.53
C LEU A 6 9.31 32.94 -17.85
N ILE A 7 10.03 32.58 -16.79
CA ILE A 7 11.27 31.80 -16.87
C ILE A 7 10.84 30.35 -17.06
N ASN A 8 11.17 29.78 -18.23
CA ASN A 8 11.07 28.34 -18.47
C ASN A 8 12.01 27.62 -17.49
N ILE A 9 11.43 26.95 -16.49
CA ILE A 9 12.17 26.03 -15.61
C ILE A 9 12.25 24.68 -16.35
N PRO A 10 13.44 24.13 -16.63
CA PRO A 10 13.56 22.83 -17.27
C PRO A 10 13.03 21.72 -16.34
N ASN A 11 12.19 20.86 -16.89
CA ASN A 11 11.69 19.65 -16.23
C ASN A 11 12.87 18.75 -15.82
N PRO A 12 13.04 18.39 -14.54
CA PRO A 12 14.15 17.55 -14.09
C PRO A 12 14.04 16.07 -14.51
N ILE A 13 12.96 15.69 -15.22
CA ILE A 13 12.77 14.33 -15.74
C ILE A 13 13.69 14.06 -16.96
N THR A 14 14.07 15.08 -17.72
CA THR A 14 14.81 14.91 -18.98
C THR A 14 16.29 14.55 -18.83
N ASN A 15 16.89 14.77 -17.66
CA ASN A 15 18.32 14.52 -17.47
C ASN A 15 18.64 13.01 -17.34
N ASN A 16 17.76 12.22 -16.73
CA ASN A 16 17.89 10.75 -16.71
C ASN A 16 17.42 10.09 -18.03
N GLU A 17 16.55 10.75 -18.79
CA GLU A 17 16.11 10.28 -20.11
C GLU A 17 17.27 10.22 -21.10
N ASN A 18 18.15 11.24 -21.11
CA ASN A 18 19.27 11.31 -22.04
C ASN A 18 20.36 10.24 -21.81
N GLU A 19 20.54 9.76 -20.58
CA GLU A 19 21.56 8.73 -20.28
C GLU A 19 21.07 7.31 -20.64
N LEU A 20 19.77 7.06 -20.45
CA LEU A 20 19.09 5.85 -20.91
C LEU A 20 18.94 5.81 -22.44
N ASP A 21 18.56 6.90 -23.10
CA ASP A 21 18.48 6.96 -24.56
C ASP A 21 19.86 6.82 -25.24
N ARG A 22 20.93 7.34 -24.62
CA ARG A 22 22.31 7.16 -25.13
C ARG A 22 22.82 5.74 -25.02
N THR A 23 22.35 4.97 -24.03
CA THR A 23 22.75 3.56 -23.84
C THR A 23 21.81 2.57 -24.54
N MET A 24 20.58 2.97 -24.87
CA MET A 24 19.54 2.10 -25.46
C MET A 24 19.29 2.30 -26.96
N THR A 25 20.10 3.11 -27.66
CA THR A 25 20.00 3.36 -29.12
C THR A 25 20.58 2.24 -30.00
N SER A 26 20.70 1.01 -29.49
CA SER A 26 20.89 -0.16 -30.35
C SER A 26 19.56 -0.51 -31.02
N LYS A 27 19.51 -0.49 -32.35
CA LYS A 27 18.32 -0.84 -33.15
C LYS A 27 17.65 -2.13 -32.62
N PRO A 28 16.32 -2.16 -32.49
CA PRO A 28 15.63 -3.39 -32.08
C PRO A 28 15.88 -4.48 -33.13
N HIS A 29 16.46 -5.60 -32.69
CA HIS A 29 16.59 -6.80 -33.53
C HIS A 29 15.19 -7.36 -33.81
N GLU A 30 14.74 -7.25 -35.06
CA GLU A 30 13.38 -7.61 -35.51
C GLU A 30 13.14 -9.13 -35.66
N ASN A 31 14.00 -9.98 -35.08
CA ASN A 31 13.91 -11.43 -35.21
C ASN A 31 13.72 -12.09 -33.86
N ASP A 32 12.52 -12.01 -33.30
CA ASP A 32 12.11 -12.95 -32.26
C ASP A 32 10.61 -13.26 -32.31
N ARG A 33 10.26 -14.18 -33.22
CA ARG A 33 8.94 -14.83 -33.27
C ARG A 33 9.12 -16.32 -33.05
N THR A 34 9.60 -16.73 -31.87
CA THR A 34 9.49 -18.13 -31.46
C THR A 34 8.06 -18.44 -31.03
N THR A 35 7.37 -19.19 -31.88
CA THR A 35 6.04 -19.77 -31.67
C THR A 35 6.12 -20.95 -30.69
N HIS A 36 6.08 -20.70 -29.37
CA HIS A 36 5.80 -21.74 -28.40
C HIS A 36 4.87 -21.24 -27.28
N ARG A 37 3.68 -21.87 -27.19
CA ARG A 37 2.67 -21.72 -26.10
C ARG A 37 2.11 -20.30 -25.88
N GLY A 38 1.92 -19.54 -26.96
CA GLY A 38 1.63 -18.11 -26.95
C GLY A 38 0.15 -17.68 -27.10
N ALA A 39 -0.71 -17.95 -26.11
CA ALA A 39 -2.02 -17.29 -26.04
C ALA A 39 -2.21 -16.40 -24.81
N THR A 40 -1.58 -16.73 -23.67
CA THR A 40 -1.64 -15.90 -22.45
C THR A 40 -0.33 -15.17 -22.15
N ALA A 41 0.81 -15.68 -22.62
CA ALA A 41 2.12 -15.06 -22.39
C ALA A 41 2.32 -13.75 -23.18
N ASN A 42 1.73 -13.65 -24.38
CA ASN A 42 1.81 -12.45 -25.23
C ASN A 42 0.78 -11.36 -24.88
N ALA A 43 -0.08 -11.57 -23.88
CA ALA A 43 -1.10 -10.57 -23.53
C ALA A 43 -0.50 -9.33 -22.84
N PHE A 44 0.67 -9.48 -22.21
CA PHE A 44 1.32 -8.44 -21.42
C PHE A 44 2.61 -8.01 -22.11
N GLY A 45 2.51 -7.06 -23.04
CA GLY A 45 3.64 -6.59 -23.84
C GLY A 45 4.89 -6.23 -23.05
N VAL A 46 6.02 -6.15 -23.76
CA VAL A 46 7.33 -5.74 -23.20
C VAL A 46 7.18 -4.37 -22.55
N VAL A 47 7.74 -4.21 -21.35
CA VAL A 47 7.73 -2.93 -20.64
C VAL A 47 8.61 -1.94 -21.38
N GLU A 48 8.02 -0.80 -21.73
CA GLU A 48 8.74 0.28 -22.40
C GLU A 48 9.84 0.85 -21.47
N PRO A 49 11.07 1.10 -21.98
CA PRO A 49 12.18 1.62 -21.17
C PRO A 49 11.85 2.92 -20.43
N LYS A 50 11.11 3.83 -21.05
CA LYS A 50 10.65 5.10 -20.42
C LYS A 50 9.78 4.86 -19.17
N HIS A 51 8.95 3.82 -19.18
CA HIS A 51 8.10 3.49 -18.04
C HIS A 51 8.95 3.00 -16.87
N LEU A 52 9.90 2.12 -17.14
CA LEU A 52 10.86 1.64 -16.15
C LEU A 52 11.69 2.79 -15.58
N ALA A 53 12.18 3.69 -16.44
CA ALA A 53 12.95 4.87 -16.03
C ALA A 53 12.14 5.78 -15.10
N ALA A 54 10.87 6.02 -15.40
CA ALA A 54 9.99 6.82 -14.54
C ALA A 54 9.77 6.18 -13.16
N MET A 55 9.53 4.87 -13.09
CA MET A 55 9.36 4.16 -11.81
C MET A 55 10.67 4.10 -11.01
N ASN A 56 11.81 3.98 -11.69
CA ASN A 56 13.12 4.05 -11.04
C ASN A 56 13.40 5.46 -10.49
N ALA A 57 13.10 6.52 -11.25
CA ALA A 57 13.28 7.89 -10.80
C ALA A 57 12.42 8.22 -9.58
N LEU A 58 11.18 7.73 -9.52
CA LEU A 58 10.34 7.83 -8.33
C LEU A 58 10.99 7.15 -7.11
N LEU A 59 11.54 5.95 -7.30
CA LEU A 59 12.22 5.21 -6.25
C LEU A 59 13.47 5.96 -5.75
N ASP A 60 14.29 6.50 -6.66
CA ASP A 60 15.48 7.28 -6.30
C ASP A 60 15.11 8.54 -5.51
N LYS A 61 14.10 9.30 -5.96
CA LYS A 61 13.61 10.50 -5.25
C LYS A 61 13.08 10.19 -3.85
N SER A 62 12.57 8.98 -3.63
CA SER A 62 12.04 8.59 -2.32
C SER A 62 13.11 8.35 -1.26
N GLY A 63 14.37 8.11 -1.64
CA GLY A 63 15.44 7.76 -0.69
C GLY A 63 15.22 6.44 0.06
N VAL A 64 14.22 5.63 -0.34
CA VAL A 64 13.87 4.37 0.36
C VAL A 64 15.00 3.35 0.28
N LEU A 65 15.75 3.31 -0.83
CA LEU A 65 16.88 2.39 -0.98
C LEU A 65 18.00 2.70 0.02
N ASP A 66 18.26 3.98 0.29
CA ASP A 66 19.26 4.42 1.28
C ASP A 66 18.82 4.04 2.69
N LYS A 67 17.52 4.20 3.00
CA LYS A 67 16.95 3.74 4.27
C LYS A 67 17.09 2.23 4.45
N LEU A 68 16.74 1.43 3.44
CA LEU A 68 16.87 -0.03 3.49
C LEU A 68 18.33 -0.47 3.64
N ALA A 69 19.27 0.24 3.01
CA ALA A 69 20.70 -0.01 3.20
C ALA A 69 21.14 0.31 4.64
N ALA A 70 20.80 1.49 5.17
CA ALA A 70 21.13 1.90 6.53
C ALA A 70 20.58 0.91 7.58
N TRP A 71 19.33 0.49 7.45
CA TRP A 71 18.71 -0.48 8.35
C TRP A 71 19.39 -1.85 8.30
N ARG A 72 19.83 -2.30 7.10
CA ARG A 72 20.63 -3.53 6.98
C ARG A 72 21.97 -3.41 7.68
N ASP A 73 22.64 -2.28 7.57
CA ASP A 73 23.94 -2.06 8.22
C ASP A 73 23.81 -1.95 9.75
N GLU A 74 22.71 -1.39 10.24
CA GLU A 74 22.34 -1.46 11.67
C GLU A 74 22.16 -2.91 12.13
N ASP A 75 21.34 -3.69 11.44
CA ASP A 75 21.03 -5.07 11.81
C ASP A 75 22.26 -5.99 11.69
N ALA A 76 23.09 -5.80 10.65
CA ALA A 76 24.31 -6.58 10.43
C ALA A 76 25.37 -6.32 11.51
N ARG A 77 25.50 -5.08 11.99
CA ARG A 77 26.39 -4.74 13.11
C ARG A 77 25.96 -5.42 14.41
N ALA A 78 24.65 -5.57 14.63
CA ALA A 78 24.13 -6.28 15.79
C ALA A 78 24.35 -7.80 15.69
N ALA A 79 24.19 -8.39 14.50
CA ALA A 79 24.25 -9.84 14.29
C ALA A 79 25.66 -10.39 13.96
N GLY A 80 26.65 -9.54 13.69
CA GLY A 80 28.01 -9.96 13.31
C GLY A 80 28.06 -10.80 12.02
N THR A 81 27.05 -10.69 11.15
CA THR A 81 26.86 -11.59 10.02
C THR A 81 27.31 -10.95 8.69
N THR A 82 28.14 -11.65 7.92
CA THR A 82 28.51 -11.23 6.56
C THR A 82 27.44 -11.66 5.55
N THR A 83 26.93 -10.73 4.75
CA THR A 83 25.85 -11.00 3.79
C THR A 83 26.38 -11.47 2.44
N ARG A 84 25.84 -12.58 1.94
CA ARG A 84 26.06 -13.04 0.57
C ARG A 84 25.38 -12.09 -0.41
N VAL A 85 26.06 -11.74 -1.51
CA VAL A 85 25.48 -10.91 -2.59
C VAL A 85 24.21 -11.56 -3.13
N ALA A 86 23.13 -10.79 -3.16
CA ALA A 86 21.84 -11.24 -3.65
C ALA A 86 21.79 -11.27 -5.17
N LEU A 87 21.14 -12.30 -5.74
CA LEU A 87 20.96 -12.40 -7.19
C LEU A 87 20.01 -11.33 -7.75
N ILE A 88 18.97 -10.98 -6.98
CA ILE A 88 18.00 -9.95 -7.35
C ILE A 88 18.13 -8.81 -6.32
N PRO A 89 18.53 -7.60 -6.76
CA PRO A 89 18.65 -6.45 -5.88
C PRO A 89 17.27 -5.89 -5.50
N GLU A 90 17.20 -5.17 -4.39
CA GLU A 90 15.94 -4.61 -3.87
C GLU A 90 15.36 -3.52 -4.77
N ARG A 91 16.23 -2.77 -5.45
CA ARG A 91 15.85 -1.85 -6.53
C ARG A 91 14.95 -2.54 -7.56
N ALA A 92 15.35 -3.72 -8.05
CA ALA A 92 14.56 -4.45 -9.01
C ALA A 92 13.18 -4.83 -8.46
N ILE A 93 13.12 -5.29 -7.20
CA ILE A 93 11.86 -5.64 -6.52
C ILE A 93 10.92 -4.45 -6.46
N LEU A 94 11.37 -3.31 -5.94
CA LEU A 94 10.53 -2.12 -5.76
C LEU A 94 10.10 -1.52 -7.11
N VAL A 95 11.01 -1.38 -8.08
CA VAL A 95 10.66 -0.91 -9.43
C VAL A 95 9.66 -1.85 -10.09
N GLY A 96 9.85 -3.16 -9.99
CA GLY A 96 8.93 -4.14 -10.56
C GLY A 96 7.54 -4.08 -9.92
N LEU A 97 7.44 -3.89 -8.61
CA LEU A 97 6.14 -3.71 -7.92
C LEU A 97 5.45 -2.40 -8.33
N LEU A 98 6.20 -1.32 -8.50
CA LEU A 98 5.68 -0.05 -9.02
C LEU A 98 5.13 -0.20 -10.44
N ILE A 99 5.87 -0.88 -11.33
CA ILE A 99 5.41 -1.19 -12.70
C ILE A 99 4.10 -2.00 -12.66
N LEU A 100 4.08 -3.12 -11.91
CA LEU A 100 2.87 -3.95 -11.80
C LEU A 100 1.67 -3.15 -11.29
N SER A 101 1.85 -2.31 -10.27
CA SER A 101 0.79 -1.45 -9.76
C SER A 101 0.35 -0.40 -10.80
N ASN A 102 1.29 0.17 -11.54
CA ASN A 102 1.01 1.13 -12.61
C ASN A 102 0.39 0.50 -13.87
N GLU A 103 0.41 -0.82 -14.00
CA GLU A 103 -0.33 -1.56 -15.02
C GLU A 103 -1.65 -2.13 -14.48
N GLY A 104 -1.90 -2.01 -13.17
CA GLY A 104 -3.08 -2.59 -12.53
C GLY A 104 -2.99 -4.11 -12.36
N HIS A 105 -1.77 -4.66 -12.39
CA HIS A 105 -1.54 -6.08 -12.16
C HIS A 105 -1.48 -6.39 -10.65
N PRO A 106 -1.85 -7.64 -10.27
CA PRO A 106 -1.66 -8.13 -8.91
C PRO A 106 -0.19 -8.08 -8.50
N LEU A 107 0.06 -7.55 -7.29
CA LEU A 107 1.39 -7.51 -6.66
C LEU A 107 1.75 -8.90 -6.10
N LEU A 108 2.00 -9.86 -6.99
CA LEU A 108 2.37 -11.23 -6.64
C LEU A 108 3.83 -11.47 -6.94
N ILE A 109 4.47 -12.31 -6.11
CA ILE A 109 5.82 -12.81 -6.39
C ILE A 109 5.88 -13.52 -7.76
N SER A 110 4.83 -14.25 -8.14
CA SER A 110 4.73 -14.88 -9.47
C SER A 110 4.63 -13.86 -10.59
N SER A 111 3.85 -12.78 -10.42
CA SER A 111 3.74 -11.70 -11.40
C SER A 111 5.06 -10.95 -11.55
N LEU A 112 5.76 -10.74 -10.44
CA LEU A 112 7.06 -10.06 -10.41
C LEU A 112 8.16 -10.90 -11.06
N ALA A 113 8.19 -12.21 -10.77
CA ALA A 113 9.10 -13.14 -11.43
C ALA A 113 8.82 -13.21 -12.94
N TYR A 114 7.56 -13.25 -13.34
CA TYR A 114 7.15 -13.22 -14.75
C TYR A 114 7.59 -11.92 -15.43
N LEU A 115 7.40 -10.78 -14.78
CA LEU A 115 7.87 -9.47 -15.26
C LEU A 115 9.38 -9.51 -15.54
N PHE A 116 10.18 -9.96 -14.58
CA PHE A 116 11.65 -10.00 -14.71
C PHE A 116 12.13 -10.97 -15.77
N GLN A 117 11.49 -12.14 -15.88
CA GLN A 117 11.91 -13.16 -16.82
C GLN A 117 11.57 -12.81 -18.27
N TYR A 118 10.35 -12.31 -18.51
CA TYR A 118 9.77 -12.27 -19.86
C TYR A 118 9.41 -10.88 -20.39
N ARG A 119 9.17 -9.90 -19.52
CA ARG A 119 8.63 -8.59 -19.95
C ARG A 119 9.65 -7.47 -19.95
N LEU A 120 10.81 -7.66 -19.34
CA LEU A 120 11.90 -6.69 -19.39
C LEU A 120 12.85 -7.03 -20.54
N SER A 121 13.22 -6.02 -21.33
CA SER A 121 14.29 -6.14 -22.32
C SER A 121 15.63 -6.51 -21.64
N ALA A 122 16.60 -7.00 -22.42
CA ALA A 122 17.94 -7.27 -21.89
C ALA A 122 18.58 -6.02 -21.26
N ALA A 123 18.42 -4.86 -21.90
CA ALA A 123 18.93 -3.59 -21.41
C ALA A 123 18.24 -3.15 -20.10
N SER A 124 16.92 -3.29 -20.02
CA SER A 124 16.15 -3.01 -18.79
C SER A 124 16.53 -3.92 -17.63
N ARG A 125 16.84 -5.20 -17.90
CA ARG A 125 17.33 -6.13 -16.88
C ARG A 125 18.72 -5.75 -16.39
N SER A 126 19.62 -5.45 -17.31
CA SER A 126 20.98 -4.96 -16.98
C SER A 126 20.91 -3.70 -16.12
N PHE A 127 20.07 -2.74 -16.49
CA PHE A 127 19.84 -1.51 -15.73
C PHE A 127 19.37 -1.77 -14.29
N LEU A 128 18.52 -2.77 -14.08
CA LEU A 128 18.06 -3.17 -12.74
C LEU A 128 19.02 -4.11 -12.00
N GLY A 129 20.17 -4.46 -12.59
CA GLY A 129 21.12 -5.42 -12.00
C GLY A 129 20.57 -6.85 -11.93
N LEU A 130 19.65 -7.20 -12.83
CA LEU A 130 19.08 -8.55 -12.95
C LEU A 130 19.98 -9.44 -13.83
N PRO A 131 20.06 -10.76 -13.54
CA PRO A 131 20.76 -11.68 -14.43
C PRO A 131 20.08 -11.74 -15.80
N ALA A 132 20.86 -12.02 -16.85
CA ALA A 132 20.30 -12.35 -18.15
C ALA A 132 19.39 -13.59 -18.03
N ALA A 133 18.23 -13.58 -18.69
CA ALA A 133 17.44 -14.81 -18.78
C ALA A 133 18.11 -15.77 -19.75
N ASN A 134 18.04 -17.04 -19.40
CA ASN A 134 18.48 -18.11 -20.29
C ASN A 134 17.51 -18.20 -21.47
N GLU A 135 17.98 -17.87 -22.67
CA GLU A 135 17.21 -18.01 -23.93
C GLU A 135 17.10 -19.46 -24.39
N THR A 136 17.96 -20.35 -23.85
CA THR A 136 17.96 -21.77 -24.18
C THR A 136 16.74 -22.46 -23.57
N GLY A 137 15.68 -22.57 -24.36
CA GLY A 137 14.37 -23.13 -23.99
C GLY A 137 14.32 -24.61 -23.59
N ALA A 138 15.46 -25.24 -23.28
CA ALA A 138 15.54 -26.66 -22.94
C ALA A 138 14.95 -27.00 -21.55
N ASP A 139 14.75 -26.01 -20.66
CA ASP A 139 14.14 -26.25 -19.33
C ASP A 139 13.36 -25.03 -18.81
N SER A 140 12.30 -24.64 -19.53
CA SER A 140 11.47 -23.48 -19.17
C SER A 140 10.86 -23.59 -17.77
N VAL A 141 10.47 -24.78 -17.33
CA VAL A 141 9.86 -25.01 -16.01
C VAL A 141 10.86 -24.79 -14.88
N ARG A 142 12.10 -25.28 -15.01
CA ARG A 142 13.14 -25.05 -14.02
C ARG A 142 13.55 -23.59 -13.95
N GLU A 143 13.64 -22.92 -15.09
CA GLU A 143 13.99 -21.50 -15.14
C GLU A 143 12.88 -20.63 -14.53
N GLU A 144 11.60 -20.91 -14.83
CA GLU A 144 10.46 -20.24 -14.18
C GLU A 144 10.48 -20.41 -12.66
N ARG A 145 10.72 -21.64 -12.19
CA ARG A 145 10.85 -21.92 -10.76
C ARG A 145 12.02 -21.15 -10.15
N ARG A 146 13.16 -21.10 -10.83
CA ARG A 146 14.35 -20.36 -10.39
C ARG A 146 14.06 -18.87 -10.24
N TRP A 147 13.44 -18.23 -11.24
CA TRP A 147 13.05 -16.82 -11.18
C TRP A 147 12.07 -16.55 -10.03
N ARG A 148 11.06 -17.40 -9.87
CA ARG A 148 10.10 -17.30 -8.77
C ARG A 148 10.76 -17.43 -7.40
N ASP A 149 11.59 -18.45 -7.20
CA ASP A 149 12.24 -18.72 -5.92
C ASP A 149 13.27 -17.62 -5.56
N ASN A 150 14.01 -17.10 -6.55
CA ASN A 150 14.93 -15.97 -6.33
C ASN A 150 14.19 -14.67 -6.03
N THR A 151 13.08 -14.41 -6.73
CA THR A 151 12.22 -13.23 -6.47
C THR A 151 11.61 -13.31 -5.08
N HIS A 152 11.10 -14.48 -4.68
CA HIS A 152 10.60 -14.73 -3.33
C HIS A 152 11.65 -14.41 -2.26
N ARG A 153 12.86 -14.98 -2.39
CA ARG A 153 13.95 -14.72 -1.44
C ARG A 153 14.34 -13.25 -1.39
N ALA A 154 14.40 -12.57 -2.53
CA ALA A 154 14.74 -11.14 -2.58
C ALA A 154 13.68 -10.26 -1.93
N PHE A 155 12.40 -10.53 -2.21
CA PHE A 155 11.28 -9.83 -1.58
C PHE A 155 11.29 -10.02 -0.05
N HIS A 156 11.44 -11.26 0.43
CA HIS A 156 11.44 -11.51 1.87
C HIS A 156 12.70 -11.00 2.59
N ARG A 157 13.85 -10.96 1.92
CA ARG A 157 15.06 -10.32 2.47
C ARG A 157 14.84 -8.82 2.68
N MET A 158 14.19 -8.15 1.74
CA MET A 158 13.81 -6.74 1.88
C MET A 158 12.76 -6.55 2.99
N LEU A 159 11.78 -7.45 3.11
CA LEU A 159 10.81 -7.37 4.22
C LEU A 159 11.46 -7.59 5.58
N ALA A 160 12.45 -8.48 5.69
CA ALA A 160 13.06 -8.85 6.98
C ALA A 160 13.64 -7.66 7.77
N VAL A 161 13.96 -6.55 7.11
CA VAL A 161 14.52 -5.35 7.75
C VAL A 161 13.45 -4.40 8.29
N MET A 162 12.17 -4.67 8.04
CA MET A 162 11.03 -3.84 8.43
C MET A 162 9.76 -4.65 8.77
N ASP A 163 9.81 -5.98 8.84
CA ASP A 163 8.67 -6.81 9.21
C ASP A 163 8.61 -6.92 10.74
N PRO A 164 7.60 -6.32 11.40
CA PRO A 164 7.46 -6.43 12.85
C PRO A 164 7.11 -7.85 13.32
N PHE A 165 6.71 -8.73 12.40
CA PHE A 165 6.31 -10.09 12.69
C PHE A 165 7.01 -11.10 11.75
N PRO A 166 8.33 -11.28 11.85
CA PRO A 166 9.13 -12.05 10.89
C PRO A 166 8.97 -13.56 11.10
N GLU A 167 7.81 -14.10 10.72
CA GLU A 167 7.49 -15.52 10.93
C GLU A 167 7.43 -16.32 9.63
N GLY A 168 7.72 -17.62 9.76
CA GLY A 168 7.61 -18.57 8.67
C GLY A 168 6.16 -18.80 8.27
N ARG A 169 5.63 -17.96 7.37
CA ARG A 169 4.25 -18.03 6.83
C ARG A 169 4.04 -19.10 5.76
N ALA A 170 5.08 -19.87 5.44
CA ALA A 170 5.05 -20.88 4.37
C ALA A 170 4.24 -22.13 4.73
N ARG A 171 3.97 -22.37 6.01
CA ARG A 171 3.19 -23.51 6.48
C ARG A 171 2.17 -23.07 7.53
N ALA A 172 1.20 -23.94 7.77
CA ALA A 172 0.31 -23.76 8.90
C ALA A 172 1.06 -23.96 10.22
N HIS A 173 0.73 -23.10 11.19
CA HIS A 173 1.15 -23.25 12.57
C HIS A 173 0.06 -23.95 13.38
N SER A 174 0.47 -24.86 14.26
CA SER A 174 -0.42 -25.40 15.29
C SER A 174 -0.74 -24.35 16.35
N TYR A 175 -1.78 -24.53 17.17
CA TYR A 175 -2.07 -23.57 18.24
C TYR A 175 -0.96 -23.53 19.29
N THR A 176 -0.30 -24.67 19.53
CA THR A 176 0.92 -24.74 20.36
C THR A 176 2.08 -23.92 19.77
N GLU A 177 2.26 -23.92 18.45
CA GLU A 177 3.22 -23.05 17.76
C GLU A 177 2.83 -21.58 17.84
N VAL A 178 1.55 -21.26 17.59
CA VAL A 178 1.01 -19.90 17.72
C VAL A 178 1.24 -19.35 19.13
N GLN A 179 1.01 -20.15 20.18
CA GLN A 179 1.28 -19.74 21.55
C GLN A 179 2.77 -19.47 21.78
N ARG A 180 3.66 -20.35 21.30
CA ARG A 180 5.12 -20.15 21.42
C ARG A 180 5.59 -18.87 20.72
N ILE A 181 5.07 -18.64 19.53
CA ILE A 181 5.26 -17.43 18.75
C ILE A 181 4.87 -16.19 19.56
N LEU A 182 3.66 -16.17 20.11
CA LEU A 182 3.15 -15.01 20.85
C LEU A 182 3.97 -14.73 22.12
N VAL A 183 4.49 -15.77 22.76
CA VAL A 183 5.35 -15.67 23.94
C VAL A 183 6.78 -15.22 23.58
N ALA A 184 7.30 -15.68 22.45
CA ALA A 184 8.62 -15.30 21.95
C ALA A 184 8.68 -13.91 21.29
N HIS A 185 7.51 -13.26 21.14
CA HIS A 185 7.39 -11.96 20.50
C HIS A 185 8.12 -10.85 21.28
N ASP A 186 9.00 -10.11 20.59
CA ASP A 186 9.75 -9.00 21.16
C ASP A 186 9.05 -7.66 20.84
N PRO A 187 8.44 -6.99 21.83
CA PRO A 187 7.70 -5.74 21.61
C PRO A 187 8.60 -4.55 21.23
N GLU A 188 9.88 -4.54 21.63
CA GLU A 188 10.79 -3.45 21.25
C GLU A 188 11.20 -3.60 19.79
N GLN A 189 11.51 -4.83 19.36
CA GLN A 189 11.77 -5.12 17.96
C GLN A 189 10.55 -4.83 17.08
N GLU A 190 9.34 -5.18 17.54
CA GLU A 190 8.09 -4.82 16.85
C GLU A 190 8.01 -3.31 16.61
N LYS A 191 8.27 -2.52 17.65
CA LYS A 191 8.21 -1.06 17.59
C LYS A 191 9.24 -0.48 16.61
N ILE A 192 10.48 -0.99 16.62
CA ILE A 192 11.54 -0.58 15.68
C ILE A 192 11.11 -0.87 14.25
N MET A 193 10.72 -2.12 13.98
CA MET A 193 10.36 -2.57 12.64
C MET A 193 9.10 -1.86 12.10
N LYS A 194 8.11 -1.63 12.95
CA LYS A 194 6.93 -0.82 12.62
C LYS A 194 7.30 0.63 12.32
N GLY A 195 8.26 1.21 13.06
CA GLY A 195 8.82 2.52 12.77
C GLY A 195 9.43 2.59 11.36
N ARG A 196 10.29 1.62 11.02
CA ARG A 196 10.90 1.50 9.68
C ARG A 196 9.84 1.36 8.58
N LEU A 197 8.82 0.54 8.81
CA LEU A 197 7.72 0.35 7.86
C LEU A 197 6.90 1.64 7.65
N ASN A 198 6.69 2.43 8.71
CA ASN A 198 6.03 3.74 8.62
C ASN A 198 6.90 4.75 7.88
N GLU A 199 8.22 4.77 8.12
CA GLU A 199 9.15 5.61 7.36
C GLU A 199 9.18 5.25 5.87
N PHE A 200 9.15 3.96 5.55
CA PHE A 200 9.04 3.46 4.17
C PHE A 200 7.77 4.02 3.50
N THR A 201 6.62 3.89 4.17
CA THR A 201 5.35 4.40 3.66
C THR A 201 5.36 5.91 3.49
N HIS A 202 5.84 6.64 4.50
CA HIS A 202 5.94 8.09 4.48
C HIS A 202 6.83 8.58 3.34
N ALA A 203 8.01 7.96 3.12
CA ALA A 203 8.93 8.35 2.06
C ALA A 203 8.27 8.30 0.67
N PHE A 204 7.54 7.23 0.36
CA PHE A 204 6.81 7.12 -0.91
C PHE A 204 5.71 8.17 -1.04
N LEU A 205 4.84 8.30 -0.03
CA LEU A 205 3.70 9.20 -0.11
C LEU A 205 4.12 10.66 -0.18
N THR A 206 5.11 11.06 0.63
CA THR A 206 5.71 12.40 0.58
C THR A 206 6.36 12.68 -0.78
N THR A 207 7.06 11.70 -1.38
CA THR A 207 7.62 11.87 -2.72
C THR A 207 6.52 12.15 -3.75
N THR A 208 5.46 11.34 -3.76
CA THR A 208 4.34 11.57 -4.69
C THR A 208 3.62 12.89 -4.41
N HIS A 209 3.60 13.34 -3.16
CA HIS A 209 3.08 14.64 -2.81
C HIS A 209 3.90 15.77 -3.45
N MET A 210 5.23 15.64 -3.42
CA MET A 210 6.16 16.61 -4.01
C MET A 210 6.17 16.59 -5.54
N GLU A 211 5.67 15.54 -6.21
CA GLU A 211 5.50 15.51 -7.66
C GLU A 211 4.34 16.41 -8.18
N GLN A 212 3.49 16.94 -7.30
CA GLN A 212 2.48 17.92 -7.70
C GLN A 212 3.13 19.20 -8.25
N PRO A 213 2.50 19.92 -9.20
CA PRO A 213 2.94 21.26 -9.58
C PRO A 213 3.03 22.20 -8.37
N GLU A 214 4.01 23.09 -8.36
CA GLU A 214 4.23 24.00 -7.23
C GLU A 214 3.02 24.89 -6.95
N SER A 215 2.35 25.38 -7.99
CA SER A 215 1.10 26.14 -7.87
C SER A 215 0.04 25.38 -7.07
N VAL A 216 -0.15 24.09 -7.35
CA VAL A 216 -1.10 23.22 -6.65
C VAL A 216 -0.65 22.99 -5.21
N ARG A 217 0.64 22.76 -4.97
CA ARG A 217 1.14 22.54 -3.60
C ARG A 217 0.95 23.77 -2.73
N GLN A 218 1.23 24.96 -3.26
CA GLN A 218 1.13 26.25 -2.56
C GLN A 218 -0.31 26.76 -2.43
N ALA A 219 -1.19 26.42 -3.37
CA ALA A 219 -2.58 26.89 -3.38
C ALA A 219 -3.45 26.34 -2.23
N ILE A 220 -2.91 25.44 -1.40
CA ILE A 220 -3.64 24.84 -0.28
C ILE A 220 -3.03 25.30 1.05
N PRO A 221 -3.18 26.59 1.45
CA PRO A 221 -2.67 27.09 2.72
C PRO A 221 -3.41 26.50 3.92
N ASP A 222 -4.64 26.00 3.74
CA ASP A 222 -5.48 25.40 4.78
C ASP A 222 -5.79 23.93 4.46
N ARG A 223 -4.77 23.08 4.36
CA ARG A 223 -5.02 21.65 4.13
C ARG A 223 -5.65 21.02 5.34
N ARG A 224 -6.74 20.29 5.12
CA ARG A 224 -7.35 19.44 6.13
C ARG A 224 -6.95 18.00 5.86
N ILE A 225 -6.75 17.23 6.92
CA ILE A 225 -6.59 15.78 6.79
C ILE A 225 -7.88 15.10 7.21
N ILE A 226 -8.33 14.17 6.37
CA ILE A 226 -9.30 13.17 6.77
C ILE A 226 -8.55 11.88 7.06
N LEU A 227 -8.86 11.30 8.22
CA LEU A 227 -8.45 9.95 8.56
C LEU A 227 -9.61 9.01 8.20
N ASP A 228 -9.29 7.92 7.50
CA ASP A 228 -10.23 6.83 7.29
C ASP A 228 -9.54 5.48 7.47
N GLN A 229 -10.36 4.48 7.73
CA GLN A 229 -9.93 3.13 7.98
C GLN A 229 -10.67 2.17 7.05
N PHE A 230 -9.93 1.32 6.36
CA PHE A 230 -10.52 0.17 5.68
C PHE A 230 -9.79 -1.11 6.02
N ARG A 231 -10.45 -2.23 5.72
CA ARG A 231 -9.99 -3.55 6.14
C ARG A 231 -9.20 -4.24 5.05
N ILE A 232 -8.16 -4.93 5.49
CA ILE A 232 -7.34 -5.79 4.66
C ILE A 232 -7.42 -7.21 5.17
N GLU A 233 -8.11 -8.09 4.46
CA GLU A 233 -8.09 -9.52 4.77
C GLU A 233 -6.67 -10.09 4.62
N SER A 234 -6.31 -10.96 5.54
CA SER A 234 -5.16 -11.82 5.40
C SER A 234 -5.42 -12.85 4.30
N PRO A 235 -4.40 -13.24 3.51
CA PRO A 235 -4.53 -14.36 2.59
C PRO A 235 -4.86 -15.67 3.32
N LEU A 236 -4.57 -15.75 4.62
CA LEU A 236 -4.95 -16.86 5.48
C LEU A 236 -6.34 -16.60 6.07
N ARG A 237 -7.33 -17.40 5.66
CA ARG A 237 -8.73 -17.23 6.08
C ARG A 237 -9.05 -17.79 7.47
N LYS A 238 -8.13 -18.56 8.06
CA LYS A 238 -8.33 -19.14 9.40
C LYS A 238 -7.68 -18.24 10.45
N GLY A 239 -8.44 -17.98 11.51
CA GLY A 239 -8.02 -17.16 12.64
C GLY A 239 -8.29 -17.83 13.99
N PHE A 240 -7.91 -17.13 15.06
CA PHE A 240 -8.17 -17.52 16.44
C PHE A 240 -8.49 -16.30 17.29
N THR A 241 -9.16 -16.51 18.41
CA THR A 241 -9.28 -15.48 19.44
C THR A 241 -8.25 -15.79 20.52
N LYS A 242 -7.56 -14.77 21.02
CA LYS A 242 -6.59 -14.93 22.13
C LYS A 242 -7.25 -15.59 23.35
N SER A 243 -8.52 -15.27 23.62
CA SER A 243 -9.30 -15.85 24.72
C SER A 243 -9.48 -17.36 24.63
N ASN A 244 -9.52 -17.93 23.42
CA ASN A 244 -9.78 -19.36 23.22
C ASN A 244 -8.50 -20.12 22.88
N LEU A 245 -7.34 -19.45 22.85
CA LEU A 245 -6.09 -20.06 22.45
C LEU A 245 -5.66 -21.16 23.43
N GLU A 246 -5.72 -20.92 24.74
CA GLU A 246 -5.38 -21.91 25.77
C GLU A 246 -6.25 -23.18 25.69
N GLN A 247 -7.56 -22.99 25.49
CA GLN A 247 -8.50 -24.09 25.28
C GLN A 247 -8.15 -24.88 24.02
N LYS A 248 -7.82 -24.19 22.92
CA LYS A 248 -7.42 -24.82 21.65
C LYS A 248 -6.09 -25.57 21.78
N VAL A 249 -5.12 -25.02 22.51
CA VAL A 249 -3.85 -25.70 22.84
C VAL A 249 -4.11 -26.96 23.66
N THR A 250 -5.00 -26.87 24.66
CA THR A 250 -5.38 -28.03 25.48
C THR A 250 -6.10 -29.10 24.64
N ASN A 251 -7.01 -28.70 23.75
CA ASN A 251 -7.71 -29.63 22.86
C ASN A 251 -6.75 -30.27 21.85
N GLU A 252 -5.79 -29.50 21.33
CA GLU A 252 -4.73 -29.99 20.45
C GLU A 252 -3.88 -31.06 21.15
N SER A 253 -3.55 -30.88 22.43
CA SER A 253 -2.79 -31.86 23.21
C SER A 253 -3.54 -33.18 23.47
N LYS A 254 -4.88 -33.16 23.41
CA LYS A 254 -5.75 -34.33 23.63
C LYS A 254 -6.04 -35.12 22.36
N THR A 255 -5.77 -34.55 21.19
CA THR A 255 -6.08 -35.19 19.90
C THR A 255 -4.82 -35.87 19.38
N ASP A 256 -4.82 -37.21 19.29
CA ASP A 256 -3.66 -38.03 18.90
C ASP A 256 -3.25 -37.85 17.42
N GLY A 257 -2.72 -36.68 17.04
CA GLY A 257 -1.95 -36.41 15.81
C GLY A 257 -2.66 -36.56 14.44
N TRP A 258 -3.65 -37.44 14.33
CA TRP A 258 -4.36 -37.91 13.15
C TRP A 258 -5.73 -37.23 13.10
N GLY A 259 -5.73 -35.99 12.64
CA GLY A 259 -6.95 -35.15 12.59
C GLY A 259 -6.69 -33.65 12.67
N ARG A 260 -5.44 -33.21 12.46
CA ARG A 260 -5.05 -31.80 12.57
C ARG A 260 -5.78 -30.95 11.54
N GLU A 261 -6.87 -30.31 11.95
CA GLU A 261 -7.49 -29.19 11.21
C GLU A 261 -6.71 -27.88 11.33
N ALA A 262 -5.41 -27.93 11.66
CA ALA A 262 -4.55 -26.75 11.68
C ALA A 262 -4.34 -26.28 10.24
N GLY A 263 -5.31 -25.51 9.73
CA GLY A 263 -5.10 -24.71 8.54
C GLY A 263 -4.26 -23.48 8.91
N PRO A 264 -3.60 -22.87 7.94
CA PRO A 264 -2.65 -21.80 8.20
C PRO A 264 -3.35 -20.61 8.87
N VAL A 265 -2.79 -20.19 10.01
CA VAL A 265 -3.24 -19.05 10.80
C VAL A 265 -2.13 -18.01 10.77
N GLU A 266 -2.46 -16.80 10.31
CA GLU A 266 -1.59 -15.65 10.46
C GLU A 266 -1.68 -15.19 11.92
N VAL A 267 -0.59 -15.30 12.69
CA VAL A 267 -0.63 -15.10 14.16
C VAL A 267 -0.95 -13.65 14.53
N PHE A 268 -0.37 -12.73 13.78
CA PHE A 268 -0.53 -11.30 13.96
C PHE A 268 -1.52 -10.72 12.96
N ALA A 269 -2.69 -11.34 12.88
CA ALA A 269 -3.90 -10.77 12.29
C ALA A 269 -5.06 -10.95 13.29
N GLY A 270 -6.18 -10.28 13.06
CA GLY A 270 -7.32 -10.29 13.97
C GLY A 270 -8.66 -10.52 13.27
N TRP A 271 -9.68 -10.88 14.06
CA TRP A 271 -11.05 -10.97 13.57
C TRP A 271 -11.65 -9.57 13.39
N LEU A 272 -12.22 -9.35 12.22
CA LEU A 272 -12.92 -8.16 11.78
C LEU A 272 -14.38 -8.53 11.52
N ILE A 273 -15.34 -7.80 12.08
CA ILE A 273 -16.77 -8.05 11.80
C ILE A 273 -17.22 -7.04 10.75
N GLU A 274 -17.44 -7.49 9.51
CA GLU A 274 -17.99 -6.65 8.44
C GLU A 274 -19.43 -6.29 8.71
N SER A 275 -19.68 -5.13 9.32
CA SER A 275 -21.02 -4.56 9.35
C SER A 275 -21.46 -4.33 7.91
N GLU A 276 -22.46 -5.09 7.44
CA GLU A 276 -22.97 -4.93 6.09
C GLU A 276 -23.32 -3.45 5.84
N PRO A 277 -22.95 -2.89 4.68
CA PRO A 277 -23.39 -1.55 4.32
C PRO A 277 -24.92 -1.59 4.34
N HIS A 278 -25.53 -0.79 5.21
CA HIS A 278 -26.97 -0.67 5.26
C HIS A 278 -27.46 -0.29 3.87
N GLY A 279 -28.19 -1.20 3.23
CA GLY A 279 -28.70 -1.00 1.88
C GLY A 279 -29.45 0.33 1.79
N PRO A 280 -29.34 1.07 0.68
CA PRO A 280 -30.07 2.31 0.48
C PRO A 280 -31.57 1.99 0.31
N GLY A 281 -32.30 1.80 1.40
CA GLY A 281 -33.70 1.35 1.30
C GLY A 281 -34.58 1.41 2.55
N THR A 282 -34.04 1.55 3.77
CA THR A 282 -34.88 1.63 4.99
C THR A 282 -34.69 2.96 5.70
N ALA A 283 -35.40 3.97 5.16
CA ALA A 283 -35.45 5.34 5.67
C ALA A 283 -36.18 5.50 7.03
N ASP A 284 -36.32 4.43 7.80
CA ASP A 284 -37.07 4.43 9.07
C ASP A 284 -36.31 3.79 10.23
N SER A 285 -34.97 3.73 10.11
CA SER A 285 -34.11 3.36 11.25
C SER A 285 -33.82 4.59 12.08
N THR A 286 -34.72 4.83 13.03
CA THR A 286 -34.47 5.62 14.23
C THR A 286 -33.10 5.27 14.85
N GLU A 287 -32.47 6.28 15.44
CA GLU A 287 -31.13 6.29 16.05
C GLU A 287 -30.89 5.14 17.07
N THR A 288 -31.95 4.48 17.51
CA THR A 288 -31.99 3.26 18.32
C THR A 288 -31.39 2.01 17.65
N ALA A 289 -31.36 1.91 16.31
CA ALA A 289 -30.78 0.75 15.62
C ALA A 289 -29.24 0.69 15.70
N ARG A 290 -28.57 1.84 15.95
CA ARG A 290 -27.11 1.91 16.15
C ARG A 290 -26.65 1.30 17.47
N ASN A 291 -27.56 1.15 18.44
CA ASN A 291 -27.26 0.70 19.79
C ASN A 291 -27.70 -0.74 20.08
N ASP A 292 -28.13 -1.52 19.08
CA ASP A 292 -28.38 -2.95 19.28
C ASP A 292 -27.09 -3.77 19.01
N PRO A 293 -26.35 -4.20 20.05
CA PRO A 293 -25.13 -4.98 19.89
C PRO A 293 -25.37 -6.34 19.22
N ARG A 294 -26.63 -6.80 19.11
CA ARG A 294 -26.97 -8.06 18.43
C ARG A 294 -27.01 -7.91 16.91
N LYS A 295 -27.39 -6.75 16.37
CA LYS A 295 -27.37 -6.50 14.91
C LYS A 295 -25.98 -6.15 14.39
N ALA A 296 -25.11 -5.56 15.21
CA ALA A 296 -23.69 -5.38 14.88
C ALA A 296 -22.92 -6.71 14.69
N ARG A 297 -23.50 -7.86 15.10
CA ARG A 297 -22.89 -9.19 15.02
C ARG A 297 -23.25 -10.00 13.77
N SER A 298 -24.13 -9.54 12.90
CA SER A 298 -24.54 -10.32 11.70
C SER A 298 -23.55 -10.23 10.53
N GLY A 299 -22.45 -9.50 10.70
CA GLY A 299 -21.41 -9.36 9.69
C GLY A 299 -20.59 -10.62 9.47
N ARG A 300 -20.14 -10.85 8.23
CA ARG A 300 -19.18 -11.91 7.93
C ARG A 300 -17.87 -11.64 8.70
N PRO A 301 -17.38 -12.56 9.53
CA PRO A 301 -16.09 -12.40 10.19
C PRO A 301 -14.98 -12.58 9.14
N LEU A 302 -14.09 -11.59 9.06
CA LEU A 302 -12.91 -11.57 8.20
C LEU A 302 -11.66 -11.64 9.08
N TRP A 303 -10.63 -12.37 8.66
CA TRP A 303 -9.35 -12.40 9.35
C TRP A 303 -8.39 -11.46 8.64
N GLY A 304 -7.76 -10.50 9.33
CA GLY A 304 -6.94 -9.51 8.66
C GLY A 304 -6.42 -8.37 9.54
N TRP A 305 -6.16 -7.25 8.88
CA TRP A 305 -5.61 -6.01 9.44
C TRP A 305 -6.52 -4.82 9.12
N ASP A 306 -6.37 -3.75 9.90
CA ASP A 306 -6.94 -2.45 9.59
C ASP A 306 -5.87 -1.59 8.90
N ALA A 307 -6.19 -1.06 7.72
CA ALA A 307 -5.40 -0.04 7.04
C ALA A 307 -5.98 1.33 7.33
N ASN A 308 -5.18 2.17 7.97
CA ASN A 308 -5.52 3.53 8.33
C ASN A 308 -4.83 4.45 7.33
N ILE A 309 -5.59 5.35 6.72
CA ILE A 309 -5.11 6.25 5.65
C ILE A 309 -5.45 7.69 6.02
N ALA A 310 -4.47 8.56 5.81
CA ALA A 310 -4.64 9.99 5.86
C ALA A 310 -4.76 10.53 4.43
N LEU A 311 -5.86 11.23 4.14
CA LEU A 311 -6.13 11.87 2.86
C LEU A 311 -6.09 13.40 3.04
N GLY A 312 -5.34 14.08 2.17
CA GLY A 312 -5.30 15.54 2.13
C GLY A 312 -6.50 16.09 1.36
N ILE A 313 -7.36 16.86 2.02
CA ILE A 313 -8.49 17.57 1.41
C ILE A 313 -8.27 19.09 1.44
N ASP A 314 -8.83 19.76 0.45
CA ASP A 314 -8.99 21.21 0.48
C ASP A 314 -10.14 21.60 1.41
N SER A 315 -9.88 22.58 2.28
CA SER A 315 -10.85 23.10 3.24
C SER A 315 -11.77 24.17 2.67
N LYS A 316 -11.35 24.87 1.60
CA LYS A 316 -12.08 26.02 1.10
C LYS A 316 -12.98 25.61 -0.07
N ASN A 317 -14.22 26.09 -0.02
CA ASN A 317 -15.12 26.08 -1.17
C ASN A 317 -14.58 27.05 -2.24
N SER A 318 -13.44 26.75 -2.85
CA SER A 318 -12.96 27.53 -3.98
C SER A 318 -13.85 27.22 -5.17
N SER A 319 -14.43 28.25 -5.76
CA SER A 319 -15.14 28.20 -7.05
C SER A 319 -14.23 27.83 -8.24
N GLY A 320 -12.99 27.39 -8.00
CA GLY A 320 -12.00 26.95 -8.99
C GLY A 320 -11.78 25.43 -9.00
N ALA A 321 -10.80 24.99 -9.80
CA ALA A 321 -10.40 23.60 -9.88
C ALA A 321 -9.93 23.11 -8.50
N ARG A 322 -10.64 22.12 -7.94
CA ARG A 322 -10.27 21.54 -6.65
C ARG A 322 -8.96 20.76 -6.81
N PRO A 323 -8.00 20.93 -5.90
CA PRO A 323 -6.78 20.15 -5.94
C PRO A 323 -7.10 18.65 -5.82
N PRO A 324 -6.24 17.78 -6.36
CA PRO A 324 -6.45 16.34 -6.30
C PRO A 324 -6.48 15.83 -4.85
N LEU A 325 -7.40 14.91 -4.56
CA LEU A 325 -7.44 14.18 -3.30
C LEU A 325 -6.30 13.15 -3.29
N LEU A 326 -5.31 13.34 -2.43
CA LEU A 326 -4.11 12.49 -2.37
C LEU A 326 -3.96 11.83 -1.00
N ALA A 327 -3.45 10.61 -0.99
CA ALA A 327 -3.01 9.95 0.23
C ALA A 327 -1.69 10.57 0.69
N VAL A 328 -1.65 11.04 1.94
CA VAL A 328 -0.47 11.68 2.55
C VAL A 328 0.15 10.83 3.66
N GLY A 329 -0.58 9.82 4.15
CA GLY A 329 -0.09 8.86 5.13
C GLY A 329 -0.88 7.55 5.05
N ALA A 330 -0.23 6.44 5.42
CA ALA A 330 -0.91 5.18 5.64
C ALA A 330 -0.13 4.33 6.66
N THR A 331 -0.85 3.51 7.42
CA THR A 331 -0.27 2.49 8.33
C THR A 331 -1.23 1.31 8.43
N LEU A 332 -0.69 0.11 8.63
CA LEU A 332 -1.52 -1.04 9.01
C LEU A 332 -1.42 -1.30 10.51
N SER A 333 -2.50 -1.83 11.06
CA SER A 333 -2.60 -2.23 12.47
C SER A 333 -3.44 -3.48 12.64
N MET A 334 -3.29 -4.08 13.81
CA MET A 334 -4.19 -5.14 14.24
C MET A 334 -5.60 -4.58 14.45
N PRO A 335 -6.64 -5.37 14.15
CA PRO A 335 -8.02 -4.98 14.42
C PRO A 335 -8.23 -4.55 15.87
N GLY A 336 -8.82 -3.38 16.07
CA GLY A 336 -9.11 -2.82 17.39
C GLY A 336 -7.93 -2.16 18.11
N ASP A 337 -6.73 -2.15 17.52
CA ASP A 337 -5.58 -1.42 18.06
C ASP A 337 -5.66 0.05 17.66
N ARG A 338 -6.35 0.86 18.48
CA ARG A 338 -6.52 2.32 18.27
C ARG A 338 -5.22 3.11 18.32
N LYS A 339 -4.10 2.53 18.76
CA LYS A 339 -2.79 3.21 18.86
C LYS A 339 -2.24 3.62 17.49
N SER A 340 -2.70 3.00 16.41
CA SER A 340 -2.30 3.37 15.04
C SER A 340 -2.83 4.73 14.62
N ASP A 341 -4.02 5.13 15.08
CA ASP A 341 -4.61 6.45 14.81
C ASP A 341 -3.73 7.58 15.34
N ASP A 342 -3.14 7.42 16.52
CA ASP A 342 -2.23 8.41 17.11
C ASP A 342 -0.93 8.54 16.31
N SER A 343 -0.38 7.43 15.84
CA SER A 343 0.83 7.43 15.00
C SER A 343 0.58 8.04 13.62
N LEU A 344 -0.56 7.73 12.99
CA LEU A 344 -0.97 8.29 11.71
C LEU A 344 -1.28 9.78 11.87
N ALA A 345 -1.97 10.17 12.93
CA ALA A 345 -2.23 11.57 13.27
C ALA A 345 -0.95 12.33 13.60
N SER A 346 0.08 11.69 14.17
CA SER A 346 1.39 12.32 14.39
C SER A 346 2.17 12.51 13.09
N ALA A 347 2.17 11.51 12.19
CA ALA A 347 2.80 11.60 10.87
C ALA A 347 2.09 12.64 9.98
N ALA A 348 0.76 12.69 10.06
CA ALA A 348 -0.08 13.71 9.45
C ALA A 348 0.20 15.11 10.02
N ARG A 349 0.37 15.24 11.35
CA ARG A 349 0.70 16.51 12.01
C ARG A 349 2.10 17.01 11.69
N ASN A 350 3.09 16.13 11.59
CA ASN A 350 4.46 16.48 11.19
C ASN A 350 4.55 17.05 9.76
N ALA A 351 3.49 16.93 8.98
CA ALA A 351 3.39 17.52 7.67
C ALA A 351 2.57 18.84 7.66
N ASP A 352 2.33 19.43 8.84
CA ASP A 352 1.66 20.73 9.11
C ASP A 352 0.18 20.81 8.71
N PHE A 353 -0.64 19.87 9.19
CA PHE A 353 -2.05 19.78 8.81
C PHE A 353 -3.05 19.89 9.99
N PRO A 354 -4.01 20.84 9.98
CA PRO A 354 -5.14 20.87 10.92
C PRO A 354 -6.23 19.81 10.61
N SER A 355 -6.88 19.29 11.67
CA SER A 355 -7.99 18.32 11.57
C SER A 355 -9.31 18.96 11.15
N ALA A 356 -10.19 18.24 10.44
CA ALA A 356 -11.54 18.75 10.12
C ALA A 356 -12.62 17.69 9.88
N SER A 357 -13.87 18.17 9.75
CA SER A 357 -15.06 17.40 9.44
C SER A 357 -14.96 16.65 8.10
N VAL A 358 -15.36 15.38 8.13
CA VAL A 358 -15.18 14.36 7.09
C VAL A 358 -16.14 14.55 5.90
N ASP A 359 -15.62 14.81 4.70
CA ASP A 359 -16.37 14.60 3.45
C ASP A 359 -16.36 13.10 3.10
N ARG A 360 -17.26 12.36 3.76
CA ARG A 360 -17.33 10.90 3.70
C ARG A 360 -17.52 10.35 2.29
N VAL A 361 -18.20 11.08 1.41
CA VAL A 361 -18.46 10.65 0.02
C VAL A 361 -17.17 10.66 -0.81
N ALA A 362 -16.33 11.68 -0.64
CA ALA A 362 -15.04 11.77 -1.32
C ALA A 362 -14.10 10.63 -0.91
N VAL A 363 -14.11 10.28 0.37
CA VAL A 363 -13.31 9.18 0.93
C VAL A 363 -13.81 7.82 0.45
N GLU A 364 -15.11 7.56 0.53
CA GLU A 364 -15.70 6.29 0.06
C GLU A 364 -15.44 6.08 -1.44
N SER A 365 -15.49 7.15 -2.23
CA SER A 365 -15.15 7.10 -3.66
C SER A 365 -13.65 6.95 -3.94
N PHE A 366 -12.77 7.48 -3.08
CA PHE A 366 -11.34 7.17 -3.11
C PHE A 366 -11.09 5.68 -2.86
N ILE A 367 -11.63 5.13 -1.77
CA ILE A 367 -11.48 3.71 -1.40
C ILE A 367 -12.09 2.80 -2.46
N ALA A 368 -13.26 3.14 -3.00
CA ALA A 368 -13.88 2.37 -4.07
C ALA A 368 -13.01 2.34 -5.33
N ARG A 369 -12.33 3.44 -5.68
CA ARG A 369 -11.38 3.47 -6.80
C ARG A 369 -10.13 2.63 -6.53
N LEU A 370 -9.63 2.66 -5.29
CA LEU A 370 -8.52 1.82 -4.86
C LEU A 370 -8.89 0.33 -4.98
N LYS A 371 -10.09 -0.07 -4.52
CA LYS A 371 -10.60 -1.44 -4.58
C LYS A 371 -10.89 -1.93 -6.00
N ARG A 372 -11.55 -1.13 -6.86
CA ARG A 372 -11.92 -1.53 -8.24
C ARG A 372 -10.74 -1.87 -9.13
N ARG A 373 -9.56 -1.28 -8.88
CA ARG A 373 -8.35 -1.51 -9.69
C ARG A 373 -7.56 -2.75 -9.30
N SER A 374 -7.99 -3.47 -8.26
CA SER A 374 -7.54 -4.84 -8.02
C SER A 374 -8.54 -5.78 -8.71
N PRO A 375 -8.28 -6.32 -9.91
CA PRO A 375 -9.24 -7.14 -10.65
C PRO A 375 -9.65 -8.44 -9.92
N GLU A 376 -8.92 -8.84 -8.87
CA GLU A 376 -9.35 -9.88 -7.93
C GLU A 376 -10.16 -9.33 -6.73
N GLY A 377 -10.78 -8.17 -6.89
CA GLY A 377 -11.81 -7.63 -6.01
C GLY A 377 -11.33 -7.12 -4.66
N SER A 378 -10.04 -7.22 -4.34
CA SER A 378 -9.57 -6.74 -3.06
C SER A 378 -8.07 -6.45 -3.02
N LEU A 379 -7.69 -5.50 -2.16
CA LEU A 379 -6.34 -5.37 -1.62
C LEU A 379 -5.86 -6.64 -0.89
N THR A 380 -6.71 -7.67 -0.78
CA THR A 380 -6.69 -8.66 0.31
C THR A 380 -6.75 -10.13 -0.14
N ALA A 381 -7.39 -10.45 -1.26
CA ALA A 381 -7.76 -11.85 -1.54
C ALA A 381 -6.80 -12.60 -2.48
N GLY A 382 -6.09 -11.87 -3.35
CA GLY A 382 -5.20 -12.47 -4.35
C GLY A 382 -3.71 -12.47 -3.97
N GLN A 383 -3.30 -11.66 -3.00
CA GLN A 383 -1.89 -11.38 -2.73
C GLN A 383 -1.25 -12.49 -1.90
N LYS A 384 -0.53 -13.40 -2.56
CA LYS A 384 0.31 -14.44 -1.93
C LYS A 384 1.52 -13.89 -1.14
N MET A 385 1.53 -12.60 -0.81
CA MET A 385 2.53 -11.97 0.04
C MET A 385 1.90 -11.84 1.43
N GLY A 386 2.06 -12.87 2.26
CA GLY A 386 1.50 -12.89 3.61
C GLY A 386 2.24 -11.94 4.56
N GLY A 387 1.49 -11.39 5.52
CA GLY A 387 2.02 -10.56 6.60
C GLY A 387 1.66 -9.09 6.59
N LEU A 388 1.77 -8.47 7.78
CA LEU A 388 1.52 -7.05 7.97
C LEU A 388 2.43 -6.19 7.09
N ALA A 389 3.75 -6.43 7.10
CA ALA A 389 4.69 -5.61 6.33
C ALA A 389 4.51 -5.76 4.81
N ALA A 390 4.25 -6.99 4.35
CA ALA A 390 3.94 -7.24 2.95
C ALA A 390 2.67 -6.49 2.51
N ALA A 391 1.61 -6.54 3.33
CA ALA A 391 0.36 -5.86 3.07
C ALA A 391 0.52 -4.33 3.10
N GLN A 392 1.26 -3.78 4.07
CA GLN A 392 1.51 -2.34 4.16
C GLN A 392 2.34 -1.83 3.00
N LEU A 393 3.36 -2.60 2.57
CA LEU A 393 4.14 -2.30 1.37
C LEU A 393 3.22 -2.27 0.14
N ALA A 394 2.39 -3.29 -0.04
CA ALA A 394 1.46 -3.36 -1.17
C ALA A 394 0.50 -2.16 -1.21
N VAL A 395 -0.08 -1.79 -0.06
CA VAL A 395 -0.93 -0.59 0.08
C VAL A 395 -0.16 0.67 -0.27
N THR A 396 1.05 0.83 0.27
CA THR A 396 1.93 1.98 0.03
C THR A 396 2.18 2.17 -1.47
N ILE A 397 2.59 1.10 -2.16
CA ILE A 397 2.86 1.12 -3.60
C ILE A 397 1.60 1.50 -4.38
N GLN A 398 0.44 0.93 -4.03
CA GLN A 398 -0.82 1.25 -4.71
C GLN A 398 -1.28 2.70 -4.47
N LEU A 399 -1.12 3.22 -3.27
CA LEU A 399 -1.44 4.61 -2.94
C LEU A 399 -0.50 5.58 -3.67
N ALA A 400 0.80 5.28 -3.73
CA ALA A 400 1.77 6.09 -4.45
C ALA A 400 1.43 6.17 -5.95
N ILE A 401 1.16 5.03 -6.59
CA ILE A 401 0.74 5.00 -8.00
C ILE A 401 -0.62 5.69 -8.21
N HIS A 402 -1.56 5.55 -7.26
CA HIS A 402 -2.84 6.25 -7.31
C HIS A 402 -2.64 7.78 -7.27
N ASN A 403 -1.76 8.27 -6.39
CA ASN A 403 -1.41 9.68 -6.30
C ASN A 403 -0.87 10.21 -7.62
N LEU A 404 0.15 9.55 -8.20
CA LEU A 404 0.77 9.97 -9.45
C LEU A 404 -0.23 10.08 -10.61
N ARG A 405 -1.13 9.09 -10.73
CA ARG A 405 -2.19 9.11 -11.76
C ARG A 405 -3.21 10.23 -11.53
N THR A 406 -3.56 10.49 -10.28
CA THR A 406 -4.49 11.58 -9.94
C THR A 406 -3.85 12.94 -10.25
N ILE A 407 -2.55 13.10 -9.98
CA ILE A 407 -1.78 14.30 -10.33
C ILE A 407 -1.71 14.47 -11.85
N ASP A 408 -1.32 13.44 -12.59
CA ASP A 408 -1.24 13.48 -14.06
C ASP A 408 -2.60 13.83 -14.69
N ALA A 409 -3.69 13.20 -14.22
CA ALA A 409 -5.04 13.52 -14.69
C ALA A 409 -5.43 14.99 -14.39
N PHE A 410 -5.03 15.51 -13.22
CA PHE A 410 -5.27 16.89 -12.85
C PHE A 410 -4.49 17.87 -13.76
N VAL A 411 -3.20 17.63 -13.98
CA VAL A 411 -2.33 18.47 -14.82
C VAL A 411 -2.82 18.51 -16.27
N ARG A 412 -3.28 17.38 -16.82
CA ARG A 412 -3.89 17.33 -18.15
C ARG A 412 -5.17 18.17 -18.21
N ALA A 413 -6.04 18.04 -17.22
CA ALA A 413 -7.29 18.81 -17.17
C ALA A 413 -7.06 20.33 -17.08
N GLU A 414 -6.05 20.77 -16.33
CA GLU A 414 -5.63 22.18 -16.31
C GLU A 414 -5.08 22.64 -17.66
N SER A 415 -4.23 21.83 -18.29
CA SER A 415 -3.60 22.15 -19.59
C SER A 415 -4.64 22.29 -20.70
N ASP A 416 -5.69 21.49 -20.66
CA ASP A 416 -6.79 21.54 -21.63
C ASP A 416 -7.75 22.73 -21.41
N GLY A 417 -7.50 23.58 -20.40
CA GLY A 417 -8.40 24.68 -20.02
C GLY A 417 -9.78 24.18 -19.55
N SER A 418 -9.91 22.88 -19.28
CA SER A 418 -11.13 22.25 -18.84
C SER A 418 -11.27 22.41 -17.33
N THR A 419 -11.39 23.67 -16.87
CA THR A 419 -11.73 23.97 -15.47
C THR A 419 -13.09 23.39 -15.06
N THR A 420 -13.92 22.99 -16.01
CA THR A 420 -15.00 22.04 -15.77
C THR A 420 -14.43 20.63 -15.78
N ALA A 421 -13.67 20.26 -14.74
CA ALA A 421 -13.75 18.90 -14.27
C ALA A 421 -15.25 18.63 -14.14
N LYS A 422 -15.80 17.78 -15.01
CA LYS A 422 -17.15 17.23 -14.86
C LYS A 422 -17.10 16.57 -13.49
N THR A 423 -17.41 17.37 -12.47
CA THR A 423 -17.79 16.90 -11.16
C THR A 423 -18.86 15.91 -11.54
N VAL A 424 -18.57 14.62 -11.35
CA VAL A 424 -19.60 13.61 -11.42
C VAL A 424 -20.67 14.19 -10.52
N ARG A 425 -21.75 14.71 -11.12
CA ARG A 425 -22.94 15.14 -10.41
C ARG A 425 -23.44 13.84 -9.82
N SER A 426 -22.86 13.45 -8.69
CA SER A 426 -23.59 12.76 -7.64
C SER A 426 -24.89 13.50 -7.58
N ARG A 427 -25.97 12.85 -8.02
CA ARG A 427 -27.31 13.41 -7.94
C ARG A 427 -27.51 13.74 -6.46
N ARG A 428 -27.27 15.00 -6.10
CA ARG A 428 -27.69 15.59 -4.84
C ARG A 428 -29.20 15.37 -4.82
N ARG A 429 -29.66 14.35 -4.09
CA ARG A 429 -30.98 14.41 -3.49
C ARG A 429 -30.81 15.38 -2.34
N ASP A 430 -31.48 16.51 -2.43
CA ASP A 430 -31.57 17.46 -1.33
C ASP A 430 -32.25 16.77 -0.15
N HIS A 431 -31.44 16.22 0.75
CA HIS A 431 -31.87 15.89 2.09
C HIS A 431 -31.32 16.99 2.99
N THR A 432 -32.19 17.93 3.31
CA THR A 432 -32.04 18.84 4.44
C THR A 432 -31.97 17.99 5.71
N PHE A 433 -30.76 17.81 6.26
CA PHE A 433 -30.59 17.28 7.60
C PHE A 433 -30.76 18.41 8.62
N PRO A 434 -31.44 18.17 9.76
CA PRO A 434 -31.47 19.13 10.85
C PRO A 434 -30.07 19.29 11.47
N SER A 435 -29.76 20.52 11.85
CA SER A 435 -28.52 20.97 12.48
C SER A 435 -28.10 20.05 13.63
N SER A 436 -26.94 19.41 13.54
CA SER A 436 -26.35 18.65 14.65
C SER A 436 -25.83 19.61 15.73
N THR A 437 -26.17 19.26 16.97
CA THR A 437 -25.88 19.95 18.23
C THR A 437 -24.40 20.27 18.39
N LEU A 438 -24.11 21.56 18.59
CA LEU A 438 -22.83 22.06 19.10
C LEU A 438 -22.63 21.52 20.53
N TYR A 439 -21.54 20.77 20.75
CA TYR A 439 -21.05 20.52 22.10
C TYR A 439 -20.36 21.78 22.61
N ALA A 440 -20.98 22.47 23.56
CA ALA A 440 -20.31 23.47 24.39
C ALA A 440 -19.44 22.74 25.42
N ILE A 441 -18.15 23.06 25.44
CA ILE A 441 -17.22 22.64 26.49
C ILE A 441 -17.55 23.49 27.73
N PRO A 442 -17.91 22.91 28.89
CA PRO A 442 -18.04 23.67 30.12
C PRO A 442 -16.66 24.13 30.57
N THR A 443 -16.45 25.44 30.65
CA THR A 443 -15.30 26.02 31.35
C THR A 443 -15.66 26.09 32.82
N ASP A 444 -15.22 25.09 33.60
CA ASP A 444 -15.39 25.13 35.04
C ASP A 444 -14.19 25.87 35.67
N SER A 445 -14.49 27.05 36.19
CA SER A 445 -13.57 27.92 36.90
C SER A 445 -14.24 28.33 38.21
N ALA A 446 -13.96 27.58 39.28
CA ALA A 446 -14.19 28.03 40.65
C ALA A 446 -13.38 27.19 41.65
N LEU A 447 -12.24 27.73 42.09
CA LEU A 447 -11.66 27.40 43.39
C LEU A 447 -12.58 27.98 44.49
N PRO A 448 -12.89 27.24 45.56
CA PRO A 448 -13.39 27.88 46.76
C PRO A 448 -12.22 28.39 47.60
N ARG A 449 -12.27 29.68 47.94
CA ARG A 449 -11.61 30.22 49.14
C ARG A 449 -12.47 29.84 50.35
N MET A 450 -11.93 29.06 51.27
CA MET A 450 -11.80 29.33 52.71
C MET A 450 -11.02 28.19 53.36
#